data_AF-A0A6S6R578-F1
#
_entry.id   AF-A0A6S6R578-F1
#
_cell.length_a   1.000
_cell.length_b   1.000
_cell.length_c   1.000
_cell.angle_alpha   90.00
_cell.angle_beta   90.00
_cell.angle_gamma   90.00
#
_symmetry.space_group_name_H-M   'P 1'
#
loop_
_entity.id
_entity.type
_entity.pdbx_description
1 polymer ?
#
loop_
_entity_poly.entity_id
_entity_poly.type
_entity_poly.pdbx_seq_one_letter_code
_entity_poly.pdbx_strand_id
1 'polypeptide(L)'
;MSAFGIGINTQGTNSGDIKGTQKEIACDCWFTSTGKSIPRMIKFIDENDELQTIDKIHVKYAETKNYSGIQSIEYGCTIICQGFSHDVKLIFFKDSCKWIMTFL
;
A
#
# COMPACT_ATOMS: atom_id res chain seq x y z
N MET A 1 20.20 34.55 -26.99
CA MET A 1 19.69 33.16 -27.01
C MET A 1 20.32 32.39 -25.86
N SER A 2 19.57 32.12 -24.81
CA SER A 2 19.92 31.09 -23.82
C SER A 2 18.62 30.51 -23.29
N ALA A 3 18.19 29.38 -23.85
CA ALA A 3 17.06 28.62 -23.36
C ALA A 3 17.57 27.68 -22.26
N PHE A 4 17.10 27.90 -21.04
CA PHE A 4 17.35 27.01 -19.92
C PHE A 4 16.57 25.70 -20.12
N GLY A 5 17.29 24.58 -20.13
CA GLY A 5 16.71 23.24 -20.16
C GLY A 5 15.99 22.95 -18.86
N ILE A 6 14.66 22.94 -18.89
CA ILE A 6 13.84 22.40 -17.81
C ILE A 6 13.64 20.93 -18.11
N GLY A 7 14.47 20.09 -17.50
CA GLY A 7 14.17 18.67 -17.35
C GLY A 7 12.87 18.58 -16.56
N ILE A 8 11.79 18.24 -17.24
CA ILE A 8 10.52 17.93 -16.60
C ILE A 8 10.74 16.69 -15.72
N ASN A 9 11.05 16.93 -14.45
CA ASN A 9 10.91 15.91 -13.44
C ASN A 9 9.40 15.65 -13.36
N THR A 10 8.95 14.56 -13.99
CA THR A 10 7.60 14.03 -13.87
C THR A 10 7.40 13.62 -12.41
N GLN A 11 7.16 14.61 -11.56
CA GLN A 11 6.54 14.39 -10.27
C GLN A 11 5.25 13.63 -10.57
N GLY A 12 5.20 12.37 -10.13
CA GLY A 12 4.07 11.50 -10.35
C GLY A 12 2.79 12.24 -10.04
N THR A 13 1.86 12.27 -10.99
CA THR A 13 0.55 12.90 -10.84
C THR A 13 -0.07 12.44 -9.52
N ASN A 14 -0.57 13.39 -8.73
CA ASN A 14 -1.27 13.11 -7.48
C ASN A 14 -2.32 12.02 -7.76
N SER A 15 -2.20 10.88 -7.08
CA SER A 15 -3.06 9.70 -7.31
C SER A 15 -4.47 9.90 -6.74
N GLY A 16 -4.76 11.09 -6.20
CA GLY A 16 -6.05 11.48 -5.63
C GLY A 16 -6.20 10.97 -4.20
N ASP A 17 -7.44 10.94 -3.71
CA ASP A 17 -7.77 10.39 -2.41
C ASP A 17 -7.94 8.87 -2.47
N ILE A 18 -7.61 8.21 -1.36
CA ILE A 18 -7.79 6.77 -1.19
C ILE A 18 -9.28 6.51 -0.94
N LYS A 19 -9.94 5.86 -1.89
CA LYS A 19 -11.36 5.51 -1.81
C LYS A 19 -11.59 4.23 -1.00
N GLY A 20 -12.78 4.13 -0.40
CA GLY A 20 -13.20 2.98 0.42
C GLY A 20 -12.89 3.14 1.91
N THR A 21 -13.35 2.18 2.71
CA THR A 21 -13.08 2.13 4.15
C THR A 21 -11.61 1.78 4.37
N GLN A 22 -10.88 2.70 5.00
CA GLN A 22 -9.47 2.52 5.33
C GLN A 22 -9.34 1.90 6.72
N LYS A 23 -8.62 0.80 6.82
CA LYS A 23 -8.26 0.16 8.10
C LYS A 23 -6.79 0.36 8.37
N GLU A 24 -6.44 0.85 9.55
CA GLU A 24 -5.05 0.80 10.03
C GLU A 24 -4.66 -0.64 10.32
N ILE A 25 -3.47 -1.05 9.87
CA ILE A 25 -3.01 -2.43 9.99
C ILE A 25 -1.58 -2.48 10.51
N ALA A 26 -1.23 -3.59 11.16
CA ALA A 26 0.16 -4.00 11.32
C ALA A 26 0.57 -4.88 10.13
N CYS A 27 1.77 -4.68 9.58
CA CYS A 27 2.26 -5.41 8.42
C CYS A 27 3.66 -5.95 8.69
N ASP A 28 3.83 -7.27 8.58
CA ASP A 28 5.13 -7.94 8.46
C ASP A 28 5.53 -7.98 6.98
N CYS A 29 6.77 -7.57 6.70
CA CYS A 29 7.29 -7.41 5.36
C CYS A 29 8.67 -8.06 5.23
N TRP A 30 8.89 -8.71 4.10
CA TRP A 30 10.24 -8.98 3.62
C TRP A 30 10.81 -7.77 2.92
N PHE A 31 12.13 -7.61 3.03
CA PHE A 31 12.90 -6.67 2.23
C PHE A 31 13.90 -7.47 1.41
N THR A 32 13.90 -7.25 0.10
CA THR A 32 14.89 -7.86 -0.79
C THR A 32 16.24 -7.17 -0.63
N SER A 33 17.31 -7.80 -1.11
CA SER A 33 18.65 -7.18 -1.20
C SER A 33 18.68 -5.91 -2.04
N THR A 34 17.68 -5.70 -2.90
CA THR A 34 17.49 -4.49 -3.72
C THR A 34 16.63 -3.43 -3.05
N GLY A 35 16.23 -3.63 -1.79
CA GLY A 35 15.43 -2.66 -1.02
C GLY A 35 13.93 -2.65 -1.37
N LYS A 36 13.42 -3.63 -2.12
CA LYS A 36 11.98 -3.75 -2.37
C LYS A 36 11.31 -4.44 -1.18
N SER A 37 10.25 -3.81 -0.65
CA SER A 37 9.41 -4.41 0.39
C SER A 37 8.32 -5.30 -0.22
N ILE A 38 8.08 -6.45 0.40
CA ILE A 38 7.06 -7.44 0.01
C ILE A 38 6.23 -7.77 1.26
N PRO A 39 4.93 -7.42 1.31
CA PRO A 39 4.05 -7.80 2.40
C PRO A 39 3.95 -9.33 2.55
N ARG A 40 4.10 -9.82 3.77
CA ARG A 40 4.06 -11.25 4.10
C ARG A 40 2.84 -11.60 4.93
N MET A 41 2.58 -10.82 5.98
CA MET A 41 1.47 -11.05 6.89
C MET A 41 0.93 -9.71 7.37
N ILE A 42 -0.38 -9.61 7.55
CA ILE A 42 -1.02 -8.44 8.12
C ILE A 42 -1.89 -8.84 9.31
N LYS A 43 -2.04 -7.90 10.25
CA LYS A 43 -3.00 -7.97 11.34
C LYS A 43 -3.80 -6.69 11.42
N PHE A 44 -5.10 -6.83 11.66
CA PHE A 44 -6.01 -5.69 11.77
C PHE A 44 -7.19 -6.04 12.66
N ILE A 45 -7.85 -5.01 13.17
CA ILE A 45 -9.10 -5.14 13.92
C ILE A 45 -10.26 -5.07 12.92
N ASP A 46 -11.14 -6.07 12.93
CA ASP A 46 -12.33 -6.08 12.09
C ASP A 46 -13.48 -5.24 12.67
N GLU A 47 -14.67 -5.34 12.09
CA GLU A 47 -15.84 -4.56 12.54
C GLU A 47 -16.43 -5.07 13.87
N ASN A 48 -16.05 -6.26 14.34
CA ASN A 48 -16.49 -6.86 15.59
C ASN A 48 -15.45 -6.70 16.71
N ASP A 49 -14.47 -5.82 16.52
CA ASP A 49 -13.32 -5.62 17.40
C ASP A 49 -12.42 -6.87 17.57
N GLU A 50 -12.47 -7.81 16.62
CA GLU A 50 -11.64 -9.03 16.66
C GLU A 50 -10.33 -8.84 15.89
N LEU A 51 -9.23 -9.34 16.47
CA LEU A 51 -7.92 -9.32 15.83
C LEU A 51 -7.84 -10.40 14.75
N GLN A 52 -7.91 -9.97 13.49
CA GLN A 52 -7.71 -10.82 12.34
C GLN A 52 -6.22 -10.92 11.98
N THR A 53 -5.77 -12.11 11.60
CA THR A 53 -4.41 -12.37 11.11
C THR A 53 -4.48 -13.01 9.73
N ILE A 54 -3.83 -12.39 8.75
CA ILE A 54 -3.79 -12.85 7.36
C ILE A 54 -2.33 -13.07 6.97
N ASP A 55 -1.96 -14.31 6.66
CA ASP A 55 -0.60 -14.72 6.27
C ASP A 55 -0.51 -15.20 4.82
N LYS A 56 -1.65 -15.48 4.18
CA LYS A 56 -1.76 -15.85 2.76
C LYS A 56 -2.06 -14.62 1.92
N ILE A 57 -1.01 -13.85 1.62
CA ILE A 57 -1.10 -12.65 0.79
C ILE A 57 -0.50 -12.96 -0.59
N HIS A 58 -1.31 -12.79 -1.64
CA HIS A 58 -0.84 -12.85 -3.01
C HIS A 58 -0.72 -11.44 -3.58
N VAL A 59 0.52 -10.94 -3.70
CA VAL A 59 0.80 -9.61 -4.25
C VAL A 59 0.75 -9.67 -5.78
N LYS A 60 -0.18 -8.95 -6.40
CA LYS A 60 -0.34 -8.84 -7.86
C LYS A 60 0.60 -7.79 -8.45
N TYR A 61 0.74 -6.65 -7.77
CA TYR A 61 1.60 -5.55 -8.20
C TYR A 61 2.06 -4.72 -6.99
N ALA A 62 3.11 -3.93 -7.22
CA ALA A 62 3.61 -2.92 -6.28
C ALA A 62 3.99 -1.66 -7.06
N GLU A 63 3.39 -0.52 -6.71
CA GLU A 63 3.58 0.76 -7.40
C GLU A 63 3.91 1.86 -6.39
N THR A 64 4.84 2.76 -6.74
CA THR A 64 5.05 3.98 -5.95
C THR A 64 4.01 5.01 -6.35
N LYS A 65 3.22 5.47 -5.39
CA LYS A 65 2.16 6.47 -5.60
C LYS A 65 2.34 7.66 -4.70
N ASN A 66 1.80 8.78 -5.13
CA ASN A 66 1.74 9.98 -4.33
C ASN A 66 0.27 10.25 -3.98
N TYR A 67 -0.10 10.00 -2.72
CA TYR A 67 -1.44 10.30 -2.21
C TYR A 67 -1.37 11.60 -1.42
N SER A 68 -2.07 12.63 -1.92
CA SER A 68 -2.20 13.92 -1.24
C SER A 68 -0.85 14.56 -0.86
N GLY A 69 0.17 14.38 -1.71
CA GLY A 69 1.52 14.89 -1.49
C GLY A 69 2.47 13.91 -0.80
N ILE A 70 1.99 12.80 -0.25
CA ILE A 70 2.78 11.83 0.51
C ILE A 70 3.23 10.67 -0.39
N GLN A 71 4.54 10.41 -0.41
CA GLN A 71 5.06 9.26 -1.13
C GLN A 71 4.72 7.97 -0.40
N SER A 72 4.10 7.05 -1.13
CA SER A 72 3.62 5.77 -0.62
C SER A 72 3.96 4.64 -1.58
N ILE A 73 3.89 3.41 -1.09
CA ILE A 73 3.91 2.20 -1.92
C ILE A 73 2.54 1.55 -1.81
N GLU A 74 1.84 1.44 -2.93
CA GLU A 74 0.58 0.71 -3.06
C GLU A 74 0.87 -0.71 -3.53
N TYR A 75 0.32 -1.69 -2.83
CA TYR A 75 0.34 -3.10 -3.19
C TYR A 75 -1.08 -3.54 -3.51
N GLY A 76 -1.32 -3.97 -4.76
CA GLY A 76 -2.55 -4.69 -5.09
C GLY A 76 -2.40 -6.14 -4.70
N CYS A 77 -3.26 -6.63 -3.81
CA CYS A 77 -3.16 -7.96 -3.24
C CYS A 77 -4.49 -8.72 -3.35
N THR A 78 -4.42 -10.04 -3.41
CA THR A 78 -5.51 -10.92 -3.03
C THR A 78 -5.19 -11.55 -1.68
N ILE A 79 -6.14 -11.49 -0.75
CA ILE A 79 -6.05 -12.10 0.57
C ILE A 79 -7.18 -13.09 0.78
N ILE A 80 -6.97 -14.08 1.64
CA ILE A 80 -8.05 -14.98 2.09
C ILE A 80 -8.44 -14.57 3.51
N CYS A 81 -9.65 -14.06 3.68
CA CYS A 81 -10.22 -13.68 4.97
C CYS A 81 -11.51 -14.47 5.20
N GLN A 82 -11.67 -15.11 6.36
CA GLN A 82 -12.86 -15.90 6.71
C GLN A 82 -13.25 -16.97 5.66
N GLY A 83 -12.27 -17.50 4.92
CA GLY A 83 -12.47 -18.48 3.85
C GLY A 83 -12.83 -17.90 2.47
N PHE A 84 -13.01 -16.58 2.36
CA PHE A 84 -13.29 -15.89 1.11
C PHE A 84 -12.07 -15.15 0.57
N SER A 85 -11.97 -15.10 -0.75
CA SER A 85 -10.93 -14.35 -1.45
C SER A 85 -11.37 -12.89 -1.61
N HIS A 86 -10.56 -11.95 -1.12
CA HIS A 86 -10.79 -10.53 -1.23
C HIS A 86 -9.63 -9.85 -1.96
N ASP A 87 -9.97 -8.99 -2.91
CA ASP A 87 -9.00 -8.08 -3.49
C ASP A 87 -8.91 -6.83 -2.62
N VAL A 88 -7.69 -6.50 -2.23
CA VAL A 88 -7.38 -5.39 -1.33
C VAL A 88 -6.19 -4.60 -1.83
N LYS A 89 -6.07 -3.37 -1.36
CA LYS A 89 -4.85 -2.60 -1.48
C LYS A 89 -4.22 -2.44 -0.11
N LEU A 90 -2.94 -2.77 0.00
CA LEU A 90 -2.12 -2.42 1.15
C LEU A 90 -1.29 -1.20 0.78
N ILE A 91 -1.33 -0.15 1.59
CA ILE A 91 -0.65 1.11 1.30
C ILE A 91 0.29 1.42 2.44
N PHE A 92 1.57 1.55 2.11
CA PHE A 92 2.63 1.94 3.04
C PHE A 92 3.01 3.40 2.85
N PHE A 93 2.77 4.21 3.88
CA PHE A 93 3.22 5.60 3.93
C PHE A 93 4.61 5.67 4.55
N LYS A 94 5.61 6.00 3.72
CA LYS A 94 7.02 5.95 4.13
C LYS A 94 7.34 6.95 5.25
N ASP A 95 6.83 8.17 5.13
CA ASP A 95 7.15 9.27 6.04
C ASP A 95 6.65 9.03 7.46
N SER A 96 5.46 8.42 7.58
CA SER A 96 4.84 8.12 8.88
C SER A 96 5.07 6.67 9.35
N CYS A 97 5.69 5.83 8.52
CA CYS A 97 5.84 4.39 8.75
C CYS A 97 4.51 3.69 9.08
N LYS A 98 3.41 4.16 8.47
CA LYS A 98 2.07 3.62 8.70
C LYS A 98 1.62 2.73 7.53
N TRP A 99 0.84 1.72 7.87
CA TRP A 99 0.18 0.85 6.91
C TRP A 99 -1.33 1.00 7.02
N ILE A 100 -1.98 1.05 5.87
CA ILE A 100 -3.43 0.93 5.77
C ILE A 100 -3.82 -0.14 4.77
N MET A 101 -5.02 -0.67 4.93
CA MET A 101 -5.68 -1.54 3.99
C MET A 101 -7.00 -0.90 3.52
N THR A 102 -7.31 -1.04 2.24
CA THR A 102 -8.64 -0.74 1.70
C THR A 102 -9.13 -1.94 0.88
N PHE A 103 -10.41 -2.27 1.01
CA PHE A 103 -11.07 -3.30 0.20
C PHE A 103 -11.50 -2.71 -1.14
N LEU A 104 -11.41 -3.51 -2.21
CA LEU A 104 -11.79 -3.11 -3.57
C LEU A 104 -13.22 -3.52 -3.94
#